data_AF-A0A969KCS2-F1
#
_entry.id   AF-A0A969KCS2-F1
#
_cell.length_a   1.000
_cell.length_b   1.000
_cell.length_c   1.000
_cell.angle_alpha   90.00
_cell.angle_beta   90.00
_cell.angle_gamma   90.00
#
_symmetry.space_group_name_H-M   'P 1'
#
loop_
_entity.id
_entity.type
_entity.pdbx_description
1 polymer ?
#
loop_
_entity_poly.entity_id
_entity_poly.type
_entity_poly.pdbx_seq_one_letter_code
_entity_poly.pdbx_strand_id
1 'polypeptide(L)'
;MSQLNPEQKNYDYLIEAERVGIHKPILAALNTVHRTPQLADGDTGLGITPANQVIPINLDTFGEQTQYAANTIRALTDNLISQGWEGSDLWDMDEGRYSDKFLTRIAKGYLPNSTEKNIGRLEPSDVDALIAAYKADILIDYDGAELPKNLSHLDQALIQFIERVGKYYQGLSHQREAMLEAVRIWRKLDSHDAVLESLVQGTDLNSATIDESELDLLLKHFIQRISPNYSGYPHQREALIRFAQLWRQLESREATIEALEKEDLNAENLEVLDPAIMKFVGQVANYYAGKGSQRNALTEGLRLWRQLDSRQSVLSSLGVEPAQLQAASGSAEKMRELANQIDQELVSFMKRVPGAYQDEEHQRESLIRAVQLWRELPNREQAIASLTEDLKRIIVEPPKKVVEPVQPITVVVPRRPSRWTVATVRANLSMSIIPNGSFTWLEATHGGKRMPPNQTTVDAMIRIAKLAQQARDRLGRSMIVTSWYRPPAVNRAVGGAINSRHIVGDAIDFVVNGLSGNQIYWTLDPWWPGGLGRYRSFPNLGHIDARSYRARWRN
;
A
#
# COMPACT_ATOMS: atom_id res chain seq x y z
N MET A 1 9.58 15.56 27.62
CA MET A 1 9.48 14.75 26.39
C MET A 1 10.68 15.13 25.53
N SER A 2 11.23 14.22 24.74
CA SER A 2 12.42 14.50 23.92
C SER A 2 12.00 15.16 22.62
N GLN A 3 12.76 16.18 22.21
CA GLN A 3 12.65 16.84 20.90
C GLN A 3 12.59 15.80 19.77
N LEU A 4 11.70 16.02 18.79
CA LEU A 4 11.61 15.15 17.61
C LEU A 4 12.91 15.24 16.81
N ASN A 5 13.38 14.08 16.34
CA ASN A 5 14.54 14.04 15.46
C ASN A 5 14.17 14.52 14.04
N PRO A 6 15.14 14.87 13.18
CA PRO A 6 14.85 15.34 11.82
C PRO A 6 14.01 14.39 10.97
N GLU A 7 14.19 13.07 11.09
CA GLU A 7 13.42 12.06 10.34
C GLU A 7 11.95 12.02 10.77
N GLN A 8 11.67 12.14 12.06
CA GLN A 8 10.31 12.20 12.62
C GLN A 8 9.58 13.46 12.15
N LYS A 9 10.27 14.60 12.12
CA LYS A 9 9.71 15.84 11.58
C LYS A 9 9.43 15.74 10.09
N ASN A 10 10.35 15.14 9.33
CA ASN A 10 10.17 14.91 7.90
C ASN A 10 8.97 13.99 7.61
N TYR A 11 8.78 12.95 8.42
CA TYR A 11 7.62 12.07 8.32
C TYR A 11 6.30 12.84 8.54
N ASP A 12 6.22 13.68 9.57
CA ASP A 12 5.03 14.51 9.81
C ASP A 12 4.77 15.48 8.64
N TYR A 13 5.82 16.07 8.05
CA TYR A 13 5.68 16.91 6.86
C TYR A 13 5.12 16.12 5.67
N LEU A 14 5.63 14.91 5.42
CA LEU A 14 5.18 14.06 4.31
C LEU A 14 3.70 13.70 4.46
N ILE A 15 3.30 13.21 5.63
CA ILE A 15 1.91 12.81 5.90
C ILE A 15 0.96 13.98 5.70
N GLU A 16 1.28 15.14 6.26
CA GLU A 16 0.39 16.30 6.16
C GLU A 16 0.38 16.92 4.76
N ALA A 17 1.51 16.91 4.05
CA ALA A 17 1.59 17.37 2.67
C ALA A 17 0.78 16.49 1.72
N GLU A 18 0.89 15.16 1.84
CA GLU A 18 0.09 14.17 1.10
C GLU A 18 -1.41 14.30 1.43
N ARG A 19 -1.73 14.57 2.70
CA ARG A 19 -3.12 14.78 3.12
C ARG A 19 -3.75 15.96 2.39
N VAL A 20 -3.13 17.13 2.38
CA VAL A 20 -3.78 18.32 1.80
C VAL A 20 -3.52 18.52 0.31
N GLY A 21 -2.50 17.86 -0.25
CA GLY A 21 -2.03 18.07 -1.62
C GLY A 21 -1.19 19.33 -1.77
N ILE A 22 -0.14 19.47 -0.97
CA ILE A 22 0.88 20.52 -1.12
C ILE A 22 2.27 19.88 -1.29
N HIS A 23 3.24 20.66 -1.78
CA HIS A 23 4.60 20.17 -1.93
C HIS A 23 5.31 20.21 -0.58
N LYS A 24 5.66 19.04 -0.03
CA LYS A 24 6.23 18.84 1.32
C LYS A 24 7.31 19.85 1.74
N PRO A 25 8.28 20.24 0.88
CA PRO A 25 9.37 21.13 1.26
C PRO A 25 8.93 22.47 1.87
N ILE A 26 7.69 22.92 1.62
CA ILE A 26 7.17 24.15 2.25
C ILE A 26 7.02 24.03 3.77
N LEU A 27 6.65 22.85 4.29
CA LEU A 27 6.47 22.64 5.73
C LEU A 27 7.81 22.62 6.45
N ALA A 28 8.82 21.99 5.85
CA ALA A 28 10.19 22.02 6.33
C ALA A 28 10.79 23.43 6.31
N ALA A 29 10.52 24.20 5.24
CA ALA A 29 10.94 25.59 5.13
C ALA A 29 10.33 26.47 6.23
N LEU A 30 9.02 26.34 6.46
CA LEU A 30 8.31 27.07 7.52
C LEU A 30 8.87 26.74 8.91
N ASN A 31 9.11 25.47 9.23
CA ASN A 31 9.75 25.09 10.48
C ASN A 31 11.13 25.73 10.64
N THR A 32 11.92 25.74 9.55
CA THR A 32 13.28 26.26 9.54
C THR A 32 13.32 27.76 9.84
N VAL A 33 12.41 28.54 9.23
CA VAL A 33 12.42 30.01 9.34
C VAL A 33 11.68 30.57 10.54
N HIS A 34 10.63 29.89 11.03
CA HIS A 34 9.83 30.42 12.13
C HIS A 34 10.39 30.04 13.50
N ARG A 35 10.59 28.74 13.75
CA ARG A 35 11.01 28.21 15.07
C ARG A 35 10.17 28.78 16.24
N THR A 36 8.89 29.02 16.00
CA THR A 36 7.93 29.56 16.96
C THR A 36 6.52 29.09 16.59
N PRO A 37 5.60 28.93 17.56
CA PRO A 37 5.77 29.11 19.00
C PRO A 37 6.66 28.02 19.65
N GLN A 38 7.02 28.23 20.92
CA GLN A 38 7.59 27.15 21.73
C GLN A 38 6.48 26.17 22.11
N LEU A 39 6.72 24.88 21.94
CA LEU A 39 5.70 23.83 22.06
C LEU A 39 5.85 23.05 23.37
N ALA A 40 4.77 22.40 23.81
CA ALA A 40 4.72 21.67 25.07
C ALA A 40 5.59 20.39 25.06
N ASP A 41 5.89 19.87 23.87
CA ASP A 41 6.77 18.72 23.65
C ASP A 41 8.28 19.09 23.68
N GLY A 42 8.61 20.38 23.77
CA GLY A 42 9.98 20.91 23.79
C GLY A 42 10.52 21.26 22.40
N ASP A 43 9.69 21.16 21.35
CA ASP A 43 10.02 21.60 20.00
C ASP A 43 9.58 23.04 19.72
N THR A 44 9.89 23.51 18.52
CA THR A 44 9.44 24.79 17.99
C THR A 44 8.47 24.59 16.83
N GLY A 45 7.45 25.45 16.73
CA GLY A 45 6.41 25.41 15.71
C GLY A 45 6.79 26.02 14.36
N LEU A 46 5.83 25.93 13.44
CA LEU A 46 5.95 26.32 12.02
C LEU A 46 5.43 27.74 11.74
N GLY A 47 5.31 28.58 12.78
CA GLY A 47 4.79 29.94 12.65
C GLY A 47 3.26 30.02 12.61
N ILE A 48 2.56 28.98 13.06
CA ILE A 48 1.10 28.97 13.12
C ILE A 48 0.62 29.43 14.49
N THR A 49 -0.25 30.44 14.50
CA THR A 49 -0.89 30.97 15.70
C THR A 49 -2.42 30.85 15.60
N PRO A 50 -3.15 30.79 16.73
CA PRO A 50 -4.61 30.71 16.69
C PRO A 50 -5.23 31.93 16.00
N ALA A 51 -6.20 31.70 15.12
CA ALA A 51 -6.96 32.74 14.45
C ALA A 51 -8.47 32.58 14.71
N ASN A 52 -9.21 33.69 14.63
CA ASN A 52 -10.68 33.72 14.54
C ASN A 52 -11.54 33.21 15.70
N GLN A 53 -11.05 33.10 16.95
CA GLN A 53 -11.83 32.84 18.19
C GLN A 53 -12.78 31.62 18.21
N VAL A 54 -12.94 30.88 17.11
CA VAL A 54 -13.90 29.79 16.98
C VAL A 54 -13.13 28.49 17.04
N ILE A 55 -13.31 27.78 18.17
CA ILE A 55 -12.69 26.51 18.59
C ILE A 55 -11.32 26.73 19.26
N PRO A 56 -11.07 26.13 20.45
CA PRO A 56 -9.73 26.11 21.02
C PRO A 56 -8.83 25.27 20.12
N ILE A 57 -8.14 25.93 19.19
CA ILE A 57 -7.07 25.32 18.43
C ILE A 57 -5.93 25.06 19.41
N ASN A 58 -5.72 23.79 19.74
CA ASN A 58 -4.55 23.36 20.48
C ASN A 58 -3.41 23.27 19.45
N LEU A 59 -2.45 24.20 19.53
CA LEU A 59 -1.30 24.30 18.62
C LEU A 59 0.01 24.05 19.38
N ASP A 60 -0.07 23.15 20.37
CA ASP A 60 0.92 23.00 21.44
C ASP A 60 1.85 21.81 21.17
N THR A 61 1.63 21.06 20.08
CA THR A 61 2.48 19.98 19.61
C THR A 61 2.98 20.22 18.19
N PHE A 62 4.11 19.59 17.86
CA PHE A 62 4.69 19.72 16.53
C PHE A 62 3.76 19.19 15.41
N GLY A 63 3.05 18.09 15.69
CA GLY A 63 2.06 17.52 14.77
C GLY A 63 0.89 18.48 14.50
N GLU A 64 0.36 19.14 15.54
CA GLU A 64 -0.69 20.15 15.38
C GLU A 64 -0.19 21.34 14.55
N GLN A 65 1.02 21.85 14.83
CA GLN A 65 1.64 22.92 14.03
C GLN A 65 1.78 22.53 12.55
N THR A 66 2.21 21.29 12.29
CA THR A 66 2.40 20.79 10.92
C THR A 66 1.08 20.64 10.17
N GLN A 67 0.08 20.03 10.82
CA GLN A 67 -1.26 19.85 10.26
C GLN A 67 -1.91 21.20 9.90
N TYR A 68 -1.87 22.16 10.83
CA TYR A 68 -2.48 23.46 10.60
C TYR A 68 -1.68 24.30 9.60
N ALA A 69 -0.35 24.17 9.55
CA ALA A 69 0.45 24.81 8.50
C ALA A 69 0.05 24.30 7.13
N ALA A 70 -0.10 22.97 6.97
CA ALA A 70 -0.53 22.36 5.72
C ALA A 70 -1.90 22.88 5.27
N ASN A 71 -2.89 22.90 6.19
CA ASN A 71 -4.22 23.45 5.89
C ASN A 71 -4.16 24.94 5.53
N THR A 72 -3.31 25.71 6.21
CA THR A 72 -3.17 27.16 5.99
C THR A 72 -2.55 27.46 4.62
N ILE A 73 -1.53 26.72 4.20
CA ILE A 73 -0.96 26.83 2.86
C ILE A 73 -1.99 26.46 1.80
N ARG A 74 -2.78 25.41 2.05
CA ARG A 74 -3.86 24.99 1.14
C ARG A 74 -4.92 26.09 0.97
N ALA A 75 -5.35 26.68 2.07
CA ALA A 75 -6.33 27.77 2.09
C ALA A 75 -5.80 29.04 1.41
N LEU A 76 -4.56 29.44 1.69
CA LEU A 76 -3.90 30.55 1.00
C LEU A 76 -3.86 30.30 -0.51
N THR A 77 -3.49 29.10 -0.95
CA THR A 77 -3.46 28.73 -2.37
C THR A 77 -4.83 28.95 -3.01
N ASP A 78 -5.89 28.48 -2.36
CA ASP A 78 -7.26 28.62 -2.86
C ASP A 78 -7.73 30.08 -2.90
N ASN A 79 -7.35 30.87 -1.89
CA ASN A 79 -7.61 32.31 -1.86
C ASN A 79 -6.94 33.02 -3.05
N LEU A 80 -5.69 32.70 -3.37
CA LEU A 80 -4.98 33.26 -4.51
C LEU A 80 -5.61 32.85 -5.85
N ILE A 81 -6.01 31.58 -5.99
CA ILE A 81 -6.73 31.09 -7.19
C ILE A 81 -8.05 31.87 -7.35
N SER A 82 -8.79 32.10 -6.27
CA SER A 82 -10.03 32.91 -6.31
C SER A 82 -9.80 34.38 -6.69
N GLN A 83 -8.56 34.86 -6.50
CA GLN A 83 -8.11 36.19 -6.92
C GLN A 83 -7.53 36.21 -8.34
N GLY A 84 -7.62 35.10 -9.07
CA GLY A 84 -7.18 34.99 -10.46
C GLY A 84 -5.72 34.57 -10.65
N TRP A 85 -5.07 34.01 -9.62
CA TRP A 85 -3.74 33.41 -9.82
C TRP A 85 -3.85 32.13 -10.66
N GLU A 86 -2.96 32.02 -11.65
CA GLU A 86 -2.87 30.86 -12.52
C GLU A 86 -1.92 29.79 -11.95
N GLY A 87 -1.93 28.58 -12.52
CA GLY A 87 -1.02 27.50 -12.11
C GLY A 87 0.45 27.90 -12.17
N SER A 88 0.84 28.65 -13.20
CA SER A 88 2.20 29.19 -13.41
C SER A 88 2.60 30.26 -12.39
N ASP A 89 1.64 30.95 -11.77
CA ASP A 89 1.94 31.86 -10.68
C ASP A 89 2.31 31.13 -9.39
N LEU A 90 1.80 29.90 -9.23
CA LEU A 90 1.96 29.08 -8.03
C LEU A 90 3.12 28.08 -8.16
N TRP A 91 3.38 27.61 -9.37
CA TRP A 91 4.33 26.55 -9.67
C TRP A 91 5.25 26.93 -10.83
N ASP A 92 6.54 26.73 -10.62
CA ASP A 92 7.58 26.83 -11.64
C ASP A 92 7.78 25.44 -12.27
N MET A 93 7.40 25.32 -13.54
CA MET A 93 7.41 24.04 -14.26
C MET A 93 8.81 23.57 -14.59
N ASP A 94 9.70 24.48 -14.97
CA ASP A 94 11.07 24.15 -15.38
C ASP A 94 11.87 23.67 -14.16
N GLU A 95 11.62 24.30 -13.01
CA GLU A 95 12.26 23.98 -11.73
C GLU A 95 11.52 22.90 -10.93
N GLY A 96 10.31 22.51 -11.34
CA GLY A 96 9.53 21.46 -10.71
C GLY A 96 9.18 21.72 -9.24
N ARG A 97 8.88 22.97 -8.89
CA ARG A 97 8.66 23.41 -7.50
C ARG A 97 7.73 24.63 -7.42
N TYR A 98 7.43 25.10 -6.22
CA TYR A 98 6.74 26.38 -6.05
C TYR A 98 7.54 27.54 -6.61
N SER A 99 6.84 28.46 -7.29
CA SER A 99 7.44 29.64 -7.87
C SER A 99 7.96 30.58 -6.77
N ASP A 100 9.00 31.36 -7.07
CA ASP A 100 9.52 32.36 -6.13
C ASP A 100 8.45 33.44 -5.83
N LYS A 101 7.53 33.70 -6.77
CA LYS A 101 6.36 34.58 -6.59
C LYS A 101 5.43 34.04 -5.51
N PHE A 102 5.13 32.74 -5.53
CA PHE A 102 4.26 32.11 -4.54
C PHE A 102 4.94 31.98 -3.18
N LEU A 103 6.21 31.58 -3.14
CA LEU A 103 6.99 31.53 -1.90
C LEU A 103 7.08 32.92 -1.23
N THR A 104 7.29 33.97 -2.03
CA THR A 104 7.24 35.37 -1.55
C THR A 104 5.87 35.72 -0.95
N ARG A 105 4.78 35.20 -1.54
CA ARG A 105 3.43 35.42 -1.00
C ARG A 105 3.19 34.67 0.31
N ILE A 106 3.74 33.45 0.44
CA ILE A 106 3.68 32.66 1.68
C ILE A 106 4.45 33.36 2.81
N ALA A 107 5.67 33.85 2.53
CA ALA A 107 6.50 34.55 3.51
C ALA A 107 5.84 35.81 4.10
N LYS A 108 4.92 36.45 3.38
CA LYS A 108 4.13 37.58 3.91
C LYS A 108 3.11 37.18 4.98
N GLY A 109 2.94 35.89 5.25
CA GLY A 109 1.94 35.35 6.16
C GLY A 109 0.53 35.28 5.55
N TYR A 110 -0.39 34.68 6.30
CA TYR A 110 -1.79 34.55 5.92
C TYR A 110 -2.68 34.71 7.15
N LEU A 111 -3.66 35.59 7.04
CA LEU A 111 -4.71 35.76 8.04
C LEU A 111 -6.01 35.15 7.51
N PRO A 112 -6.46 34.04 8.10
CA PRO A 112 -7.74 33.41 7.75
C PRO A 112 -8.91 34.37 7.89
N ASN A 113 -9.85 34.31 6.95
CA ASN A 113 -11.12 35.03 7.06
C ASN A 113 -12.07 34.31 8.05
N SER A 114 -13.16 34.98 8.45
CA SER A 114 -14.07 34.48 9.49
C SER A 114 -14.83 33.19 9.15
N THR A 115 -14.84 32.75 7.88
CA THR A 115 -15.47 31.49 7.46
C THR A 115 -14.50 30.30 7.47
N GLU A 116 -13.19 30.57 7.52
CA GLU A 116 -12.13 29.56 7.59
C GLU A 116 -11.83 29.17 9.06
N LYS A 117 -12.65 28.26 9.61
CA LYS A 117 -12.64 27.91 11.04
C LYS A 117 -11.60 26.84 11.46
N ASN A 118 -10.99 26.15 10.49
CA ASN A 118 -10.11 24.99 10.73
C ASN A 118 -8.65 25.24 10.33
N ILE A 119 -8.24 26.52 10.24
CA ILE A 119 -6.88 26.92 9.90
C ILE A 119 -6.36 27.99 10.86
N GLY A 120 -5.05 28.04 11.03
CA GLY A 120 -4.39 29.03 11.88
C GLY A 120 -3.91 30.23 11.07
N ARG A 121 -3.53 31.30 11.78
CA ARG A 121 -2.80 32.41 11.17
C ARG A 121 -1.37 31.93 10.92
N LEU A 122 -0.88 32.14 9.71
CA LEU A 122 0.54 32.02 9.39
C LEU A 122 1.21 33.37 9.63
N GLU A 123 2.17 33.42 10.53
CA GLU A 123 2.96 34.62 10.78
C GLU A 123 3.89 34.94 9.59
N PRO A 124 4.26 36.21 9.39
CA PRO A 124 5.27 36.58 8.39
C PRO A 124 6.66 36.01 8.72
N SER A 125 7.44 35.70 7.70
CA SER A 125 8.85 35.27 7.77
C SER A 125 9.71 36.04 6.78
N ASP A 126 11.03 35.87 6.90
CA ASP A 126 12.00 36.39 5.93
C ASP A 126 11.87 35.66 4.58
N VAL A 127 11.72 36.43 3.50
CA VAL A 127 11.44 35.90 2.15
C VAL A 127 12.63 35.07 1.64
N ASP A 128 13.84 35.62 1.74
CA ASP A 128 15.04 34.98 1.20
C ASP A 128 15.39 33.71 1.99
N ALA A 129 15.23 33.74 3.31
CA ALA A 129 15.40 32.57 4.17
C ALA A 129 14.39 31.46 3.86
N LEU A 130 13.12 31.80 3.60
CA LEU A 130 12.08 30.81 3.28
C LEU A 130 12.39 30.13 1.94
N ILE A 131 12.72 30.92 0.91
CA ILE A 131 13.08 30.38 -0.42
C ILE A 131 14.32 29.50 -0.32
N ALA A 132 15.35 29.95 0.41
CA ALA A 132 16.57 29.17 0.61
C ALA A 132 16.30 27.84 1.35
N ALA A 133 15.51 27.87 2.43
CA ALA A 133 15.15 26.68 3.19
C ALA A 133 14.32 25.69 2.36
N TYR A 134 13.39 26.21 1.55
CA TYR A 134 12.58 25.40 0.63
C TYR A 134 13.43 24.69 -0.42
N LYS A 135 14.36 25.42 -1.07
CA LYS A 135 15.28 24.85 -2.05
C LYS A 135 16.24 23.83 -1.42
N ALA A 136 16.69 24.08 -0.19
CA ALA A 136 17.55 23.16 0.54
C ALA A 136 16.86 21.83 0.87
N ASP A 137 15.59 21.86 1.26
CA ASP A 137 14.82 20.64 1.57
C ASP A 137 14.55 19.79 0.33
N ILE A 138 14.27 20.42 -0.83
CA ILE A 138 14.21 19.72 -2.12
C ILE A 138 15.49 18.92 -2.36
N LEU A 139 16.67 19.52 -2.18
CA LEU A 139 17.95 18.83 -2.43
C LEU A 139 18.16 17.61 -1.53
N ILE A 140 17.59 17.60 -0.31
CA ILE A 140 17.68 16.46 0.60
C ILE A 140 16.85 15.27 0.09
N ASP A 141 15.67 15.52 -0.49
CA ASP A 141 14.80 14.46 -0.99
C ASP A 141 15.34 13.78 -2.25
N TYR A 142 16.15 14.49 -3.05
CA TYR A 142 16.69 14.00 -4.33
C TYR A 142 18.10 13.41 -4.25
N ASP A 143 18.72 13.29 -3.08
CA ASP A 143 20.09 12.75 -2.93
C ASP A 143 20.10 11.20 -3.03
N GLY A 144 19.97 10.70 -4.27
CA GLY A 144 20.04 9.27 -4.63
C GLY A 144 20.26 8.98 -6.12
N ALA A 145 19.83 9.87 -7.02
CA ALA A 145 20.17 9.91 -8.44
C ALA A 145 19.73 11.30 -8.96
N GLU A 146 20.49 11.89 -9.88
CA GLU A 146 20.31 13.25 -10.41
C GLU A 146 18.83 13.72 -10.39
N LEU A 147 18.56 14.92 -9.82
CA LEU A 147 17.29 15.63 -9.98
C LEU A 147 16.80 15.42 -11.42
N PRO A 148 15.55 14.98 -11.65
CA PRO A 148 15.01 14.97 -13.00
C PRO A 148 15.20 16.37 -13.58
N LYS A 149 16.13 16.48 -14.53
CA LYS A 149 16.50 17.75 -15.12
C LYS A 149 15.31 18.16 -15.97
N ASN A 150 14.61 19.18 -15.50
CA ASN A 150 13.42 19.76 -16.13
C ASN A 150 12.15 18.90 -15.98
N LEU A 151 11.28 19.32 -15.05
CA LEU A 151 9.95 18.73 -14.84
C LEU A 151 8.86 19.34 -15.74
N SER A 152 9.24 20.06 -16.81
CA SER A 152 8.29 20.64 -17.79
C SER A 152 7.35 19.60 -18.40
N HIS A 153 7.76 18.33 -18.46
CA HIS A 153 6.98 17.23 -19.02
C HIS A 153 6.05 16.54 -18.01
N LEU A 154 6.18 16.82 -16.71
CA LEU A 154 5.46 16.10 -15.66
C LEU A 154 3.94 16.21 -15.83
N ASP A 155 3.43 17.42 -16.08
CA ASP A 155 1.99 17.62 -16.27
C ASP A 155 1.46 16.82 -17.46
N GLN A 156 2.20 16.81 -18.57
CA GLN A 156 1.84 16.04 -19.74
C GLN A 156 1.83 14.53 -19.42
N ALA A 157 2.82 14.04 -18.69
CA ALA A 157 2.89 12.63 -18.28
C ALA A 157 1.74 12.25 -17.34
N LEU A 158 1.38 13.12 -16.39
CA LEU A 158 0.24 12.93 -15.49
C LEU A 158 -1.08 12.88 -16.26
N ILE A 159 -1.30 13.79 -17.21
CA ILE A 159 -2.50 13.78 -18.05
C ILE A 159 -2.58 12.51 -18.89
N GLN A 160 -1.47 12.10 -19.52
CA GLN A 160 -1.43 10.86 -20.30
C GLN A 160 -1.70 9.62 -19.44
N PHE A 161 -1.20 9.59 -18.21
CA PHE A 161 -1.52 8.54 -17.25
C PHE A 161 -3.02 8.48 -16.99
N ILE A 162 -3.67 9.61 -16.69
CA ILE A 162 -5.11 9.70 -16.40
C ILE A 162 -5.99 9.31 -17.60
N GLU A 163 -5.64 9.74 -18.80
CA GLU A 163 -6.41 9.41 -20.00
C GLU A 163 -6.38 7.92 -20.34
N ARG A 164 -5.34 7.21 -19.89
CA ARG A 164 -5.17 5.77 -20.09
C ARG A 164 -5.76 4.96 -18.93
N VAL A 165 -5.63 5.43 -17.70
CA VAL A 165 -5.94 4.67 -16.48
C VAL A 165 -7.38 4.12 -16.45
N GLY A 166 -8.34 4.86 -17.01
CA GLY A 166 -9.73 4.44 -17.09
C GLY A 166 -9.95 3.15 -17.90
N LYS A 167 -9.07 2.84 -18.87
CA LYS A 167 -9.11 1.59 -19.66
C LYS A 167 -8.62 0.39 -18.86
N TYR A 168 -7.74 0.61 -17.89
CA TYR A 168 -7.06 -0.43 -17.10
C TYR A 168 -7.66 -0.58 -15.69
N TYR A 169 -8.72 0.14 -15.38
CA TYR A 169 -9.42 0.00 -14.11
C TYR A 169 -10.23 -1.29 -14.05
N GLN A 170 -9.84 -2.16 -13.14
CA GLN A 170 -10.42 -3.49 -12.92
C GLN A 170 -11.15 -3.59 -11.56
N GLY A 171 -11.22 -2.49 -10.81
CA GLY A 171 -11.83 -2.48 -9.46
C GLY A 171 -11.02 -3.29 -8.45
N LEU A 172 -9.69 -3.30 -8.59
CA LEU A 172 -8.79 -3.83 -7.57
C LEU A 172 -8.73 -2.88 -6.38
N SER A 173 -8.52 -3.40 -5.17
CA SER A 173 -8.55 -2.58 -3.94
C SER A 173 -7.56 -1.41 -3.98
N HIS A 174 -6.31 -1.64 -4.43
CA HIS A 174 -5.30 -0.59 -4.55
C HIS A 174 -5.66 0.44 -5.65
N GLN A 175 -6.26 0.01 -6.76
CA GLN A 175 -6.73 0.92 -7.82
C GLN A 175 -7.85 1.83 -7.31
N ARG A 176 -8.79 1.25 -6.56
CA ARG A 176 -9.92 1.97 -5.96
C ARG A 176 -9.42 2.96 -4.91
N GLU A 177 -8.53 2.53 -4.03
CA GLU A 177 -7.88 3.39 -3.04
C GLU A 177 -7.14 4.55 -3.71
N ALA A 178 -6.38 4.26 -4.77
CA ALA A 178 -5.67 5.29 -5.53
C ALA A 178 -6.61 6.34 -6.14
N MET A 179 -7.75 5.92 -6.69
CA MET A 179 -8.77 6.85 -7.22
C MET A 179 -9.50 7.61 -6.11
N LEU A 180 -9.81 6.98 -4.98
CA LEU A 180 -10.43 7.63 -3.83
C LEU A 180 -9.52 8.71 -3.23
N GLU A 181 -8.22 8.42 -3.10
CA GLU A 181 -7.23 9.41 -2.65
C GLU A 181 -7.08 10.56 -3.65
N ALA A 182 -7.11 10.26 -4.95
CA ALA A 182 -7.15 11.30 -5.98
C ALA A 182 -8.38 12.21 -5.82
N VAL A 183 -9.58 11.65 -5.61
CA VAL A 183 -10.81 12.41 -5.34
C VAL A 183 -10.64 13.27 -4.09
N ARG A 184 -10.10 12.69 -3.02
CA ARG A 184 -9.92 13.34 -1.72
C ARG A 184 -9.07 14.60 -1.85
N ILE A 185 -7.90 14.49 -2.47
CA ILE A 185 -6.98 15.63 -2.64
C ILE A 185 -7.54 16.64 -3.64
N TRP A 186 -8.10 16.17 -4.77
CA TRP A 186 -8.67 17.02 -5.81
C TRP A 186 -9.85 17.86 -5.30
N ARG A 187 -10.73 17.25 -4.51
CA ARG A 187 -11.92 17.90 -3.94
C ARG A 187 -11.70 18.51 -2.55
N LYS A 188 -10.48 18.41 -2.00
CA LYS A 188 -10.07 19.05 -0.74
C LYS A 188 -10.83 18.49 0.47
N LEU A 189 -10.89 17.18 0.57
CA LEU A 189 -11.67 16.46 1.57
C LEU A 189 -10.76 15.89 2.64
N ASP A 190 -11.21 15.92 3.90
CA ASP A 190 -10.41 15.48 5.05
C ASP A 190 -10.73 14.05 5.52
N SER A 191 -11.74 13.40 4.93
CA SER A 191 -12.16 12.05 5.34
C SER A 191 -12.65 11.20 4.17
N HIS A 192 -12.58 9.88 4.36
CA HIS A 192 -13.15 8.90 3.43
C HIS A 192 -14.67 9.09 3.27
N ASP A 193 -15.38 9.36 4.36
CA ASP A 193 -16.84 9.58 4.30
C ASP A 193 -17.18 10.80 3.43
N ALA A 194 -16.43 11.90 3.57
CA ALA A 194 -16.61 13.09 2.74
C ALA A 194 -16.32 12.79 1.25
N VAL A 195 -15.37 11.90 0.96
CA VAL A 195 -15.11 11.43 -0.42
C VAL A 195 -16.35 10.73 -0.97
N LEU A 196 -16.88 9.75 -0.24
CA LEU A 196 -18.08 9.00 -0.68
C LEU A 196 -19.29 9.92 -0.84
N GLU A 197 -19.56 10.79 0.13
CA GLU A 197 -20.62 11.80 0.05
C GLU A 197 -20.48 12.69 -1.18
N SER A 198 -19.25 13.15 -1.47
CA SER A 198 -19.01 13.99 -2.65
C SER A 198 -19.25 13.24 -3.96
N LEU A 199 -18.98 11.93 -4.01
CA LEU A 199 -19.12 11.12 -5.22
C LEU A 199 -20.59 10.85 -5.54
N VAL A 200 -21.42 10.60 -4.51
CA VAL A 200 -22.86 10.37 -4.68
C VAL A 200 -23.66 11.66 -4.86
N GLN A 201 -23.08 12.82 -4.54
CA GLN A 201 -23.75 14.11 -4.65
C GLN A 201 -24.29 14.35 -6.07
N GLY A 202 -25.60 14.56 -6.18
CA GLY A 202 -26.29 14.74 -7.47
C GLY A 202 -26.71 13.44 -8.16
N THR A 203 -26.64 12.31 -7.45
CA THR A 203 -27.18 11.00 -7.87
C THR A 203 -28.26 10.54 -6.88
N ASP A 204 -29.01 9.48 -7.22
CA ASP A 204 -29.97 8.84 -6.33
C ASP A 204 -29.32 7.84 -5.33
N LEU A 205 -27.99 7.73 -5.34
CA LEU A 205 -27.22 6.80 -4.51
C LEU A 205 -26.96 7.36 -3.10
N ASN A 206 -26.77 6.47 -2.14
CA ASN A 206 -26.48 6.82 -0.74
C ASN A 206 -25.07 6.34 -0.34
N SER A 207 -24.23 7.27 0.14
CA SER A 207 -22.84 6.99 0.54
C SER A 207 -22.70 5.91 1.62
N ALA A 208 -23.71 5.74 2.49
CA ALA A 208 -23.68 4.73 3.56
C ALA A 208 -24.02 3.31 3.08
N THR A 209 -24.63 3.18 1.89
CA THR A 209 -25.12 1.88 1.38
C THR A 209 -24.64 1.56 -0.03
N ILE A 210 -23.83 2.43 -0.64
CA ILE A 210 -23.31 2.26 -1.99
C ILE A 210 -22.48 0.98 -2.07
N ASP A 211 -22.72 0.18 -3.11
CA ASP A 211 -21.92 -1.02 -3.35
C ASP A 211 -20.63 -0.71 -4.15
N GLU A 212 -19.72 -1.69 -4.22
CA GLU A 212 -18.45 -1.49 -4.92
C GLU A 212 -18.61 -1.22 -6.43
N SER A 213 -19.64 -1.80 -7.07
CA SER A 213 -19.84 -1.64 -8.51
C SER A 213 -20.37 -0.25 -8.84
N GLU A 214 -21.29 0.26 -8.03
CA GLU A 214 -21.79 1.63 -8.09
C GLU A 214 -20.67 2.65 -7.84
N LEU A 215 -19.86 2.41 -6.81
CA LEU A 215 -18.70 3.25 -6.49
C LEU A 215 -17.68 3.27 -7.65
N ASP A 216 -17.40 2.10 -8.23
CA ASP A 216 -16.49 1.97 -9.37
C ASP A 216 -16.95 2.79 -10.59
N LEU A 217 -18.27 2.89 -10.83
CA LEU A 217 -18.82 3.73 -11.89
C LEU A 217 -18.63 5.23 -11.59
N LEU A 218 -18.89 5.67 -10.36
CA LEU A 218 -18.69 7.06 -9.94
C LEU A 218 -17.22 7.48 -10.05
N LEU A 219 -16.30 6.59 -9.64
CA LEU A 219 -14.86 6.81 -9.74
C LEU A 219 -14.40 6.93 -11.21
N LYS A 220 -14.86 6.04 -12.10
CA LYS A 220 -14.55 6.13 -13.54
C LYS A 220 -15.01 7.47 -14.13
N HIS A 221 -16.22 7.90 -13.78
CA HIS A 221 -16.78 9.17 -14.24
C HIS A 221 -15.99 10.37 -13.72
N PHE A 222 -15.55 10.31 -12.46
CA PHE A 222 -14.68 11.33 -11.88
C PHE A 222 -13.34 11.44 -12.62
N ILE A 223 -12.65 10.32 -12.85
CA ILE A 223 -11.35 10.31 -13.55
C ILE A 223 -11.46 10.85 -14.98
N GLN A 224 -12.54 10.53 -15.70
CA GLN A 224 -12.79 11.08 -17.04
C GLN A 224 -12.92 12.61 -17.07
N ARG A 225 -13.25 13.24 -15.93
CA ARG A 225 -13.39 14.69 -15.80
C ARG A 225 -12.12 15.39 -15.32
N ILE A 226 -11.06 14.67 -14.97
CA ILE A 226 -9.81 15.27 -14.49
C ILE A 226 -9.10 16.04 -15.61
N SER A 227 -8.79 15.38 -16.73
CA SER A 227 -8.03 15.99 -17.85
C SER A 227 -8.60 17.35 -18.31
N PRO A 228 -9.91 17.47 -18.63
CA PRO A 228 -10.49 18.75 -19.06
C PRO A 228 -10.56 19.83 -17.98
N ASN A 229 -10.38 19.49 -16.70
CA ASN A 229 -10.43 20.44 -15.57
C ASN A 229 -9.06 20.62 -14.90
N TYR A 230 -7.99 20.12 -15.52
CA TYR A 230 -6.64 20.30 -15.03
C TYR A 230 -6.12 21.69 -15.43
N SER A 231 -5.61 22.44 -14.46
CA SER A 231 -5.11 23.80 -14.62
C SER A 231 -3.70 23.98 -14.04
N GLY A 232 -3.01 22.87 -13.76
CA GLY A 232 -1.64 22.90 -13.23
C GLY A 232 -1.52 23.39 -11.79
N TYR A 233 -2.63 23.48 -11.04
CA TYR A 233 -2.58 23.90 -9.64
C TYR A 233 -1.86 22.86 -8.78
N PRO A 234 -1.10 23.29 -7.74
CA PRO A 234 -0.33 22.38 -6.88
C PRO A 234 -1.07 21.13 -6.42
N HIS A 235 -2.28 21.30 -5.90
CA HIS A 235 -3.07 20.17 -5.40
C HIS A 235 -3.56 19.22 -6.46
N GLN A 236 -3.80 19.70 -7.69
CA GLN A 236 -4.18 18.84 -8.80
C GLN A 236 -2.97 17.98 -9.16
N ARG A 237 -1.79 18.59 -9.25
CA ARG A 237 -0.54 17.87 -9.49
C ARG A 237 -0.26 16.83 -8.41
N GLU A 238 -0.29 17.21 -7.13
CA GLU A 238 -0.07 16.27 -6.03
C GLU A 238 -1.15 15.17 -5.96
N ALA A 239 -2.41 15.47 -6.30
CA ALA A 239 -3.45 14.45 -6.42
C ALA A 239 -3.12 13.41 -7.50
N LEU A 240 -2.64 13.85 -8.67
CA LEU A 240 -2.31 12.95 -9.77
C LEU A 240 -1.01 12.18 -9.52
N ILE A 241 -0.01 12.79 -8.86
CA ILE A 241 1.20 12.08 -8.44
C ILE A 241 0.82 11.00 -7.41
N ARG A 242 0.02 11.34 -6.40
CA ARG A 242 -0.44 10.36 -5.42
C ARG A 242 -1.28 9.25 -6.05
N PHE A 243 -2.11 9.59 -7.03
CA PHE A 243 -2.85 8.60 -7.81
C PHE A 243 -1.90 7.64 -8.52
N ALA A 244 -0.92 8.15 -9.28
CA ALA A 244 0.06 7.32 -9.98
C ALA A 244 0.89 6.46 -9.01
N GLN A 245 1.28 7.02 -7.87
CA GLN A 245 2.04 6.34 -6.82
C GLN A 245 1.28 5.13 -6.29
N LEU A 246 0.04 5.34 -5.82
CA LEU A 246 -0.78 4.27 -5.26
C LEU A 246 -1.21 3.25 -6.33
N TRP A 247 -1.50 3.72 -7.54
CA TRP A 247 -1.84 2.86 -8.67
C TRP A 247 -0.71 1.91 -9.03
N ARG A 248 0.52 2.42 -9.09
CA ARG A 248 1.72 1.66 -9.43
C ARG A 248 2.41 1.04 -8.20
N GLN A 249 1.89 1.29 -7.00
CA GLN A 249 2.44 0.83 -5.71
C GLN A 249 3.91 1.23 -5.51
N LEU A 250 4.25 2.47 -5.84
CA LEU A 250 5.61 3.00 -5.77
C LEU A 250 5.93 3.55 -4.38
N GLU A 251 7.21 3.41 -4.00
CA GLU A 251 7.67 3.67 -2.62
C GLU A 251 7.64 5.15 -2.24
N SER A 252 7.76 6.07 -3.22
CA SER A 252 7.80 7.51 -2.96
C SER A 252 7.21 8.35 -4.11
N ARG A 253 7.00 9.64 -3.82
CA ARG A 253 6.61 10.66 -4.78
C ARG A 253 7.66 10.80 -5.90
N GLU A 254 8.94 10.80 -5.55
CA GLU A 254 10.07 10.96 -6.46
C GLU A 254 10.23 9.73 -7.38
N ALA A 255 10.12 8.52 -6.81
CA ALA A 255 10.08 7.29 -7.60
C ALA A 255 8.88 7.27 -8.57
N THR A 256 7.77 7.91 -8.19
CA THR A 256 6.60 8.06 -9.06
C THR A 256 6.86 9.00 -10.22
N ILE A 257 7.50 10.14 -9.97
CA ILE A 257 7.89 11.09 -11.02
C ILE A 257 8.85 10.42 -12.01
N GLU A 258 9.89 9.74 -11.52
CA GLU A 258 10.84 9.00 -12.36
C GLU A 258 10.15 7.90 -13.18
N ALA A 259 9.20 7.18 -12.57
CA ALA A 259 8.43 6.15 -13.28
C ALA A 259 7.48 6.73 -14.33
N LEU A 260 7.01 7.97 -14.18
CA LEU A 260 6.16 8.65 -15.17
C LEU A 260 6.96 9.13 -16.39
N GLU A 261 8.27 9.38 -16.24
CA GLU A 261 9.18 9.75 -17.34
C GLU A 261 9.50 8.56 -18.26
N LYS A 262 9.45 7.33 -17.73
CA LYS A 262 9.67 6.11 -18.51
C LYS A 262 8.37 5.80 -19.28
N GLU A 263 8.43 5.76 -20.61
CA GLU A 263 7.30 5.53 -21.55
C GLU A 263 6.50 4.23 -21.28
N ASP A 264 6.97 3.36 -20.38
CA ASP A 264 6.39 2.04 -20.15
C ASP A 264 5.10 2.11 -19.32
N LEU A 265 4.04 2.50 -20.01
CA LEU A 265 2.66 2.50 -19.54
C LEU A 265 2.01 1.11 -19.63
N ASN A 266 2.77 0.06 -20.00
CA ASN A 266 2.28 -1.32 -20.12
C ASN A 266 2.50 -2.19 -18.89
N ALA A 267 3.22 -1.72 -17.87
CA ALA A 267 3.39 -2.47 -16.63
C ALA A 267 2.09 -2.43 -15.79
N GLU A 268 1.02 -3.06 -16.29
CA GLU A 268 0.09 -3.75 -15.40
C GLU A 268 0.98 -4.57 -14.45
N ASN A 269 0.94 -4.28 -13.16
CA ASN A 269 1.60 -5.15 -12.19
C ASN A 269 0.80 -6.45 -12.10
N LEU A 270 0.97 -7.31 -13.11
CA LEU A 270 0.28 -8.58 -13.25
C LEU A 270 0.80 -9.63 -12.27
N GLU A 271 1.92 -9.38 -11.59
CA GLU A 271 2.42 -10.22 -10.50
C GLU A 271 1.36 -10.40 -9.42
N VAL A 272 0.50 -9.39 -9.22
CA VAL A 272 -0.63 -9.48 -8.28
C VAL A 272 -1.61 -10.61 -8.62
N LEU A 273 -1.69 -11.04 -9.88
CA LEU A 273 -2.56 -12.11 -10.35
C LEU A 273 -1.96 -13.51 -10.16
N ASP A 274 -0.66 -13.61 -9.84
CA ASP A 274 0.05 -14.88 -9.75
C ASP A 274 -0.63 -15.88 -8.79
N PRO A 275 -1.21 -15.49 -7.63
CA PRO A 275 -1.98 -16.41 -6.80
C PRO A 275 -3.21 -17.02 -7.49
N ALA A 276 -3.95 -16.20 -8.27
CA ALA A 276 -5.10 -16.67 -9.04
C ALA A 276 -4.68 -17.57 -10.21
N ILE A 277 -3.60 -17.19 -10.90
CA ILE A 277 -3.00 -17.98 -11.97
C ILE A 277 -2.56 -19.35 -11.42
N MET A 278 -1.86 -19.38 -10.29
CA MET A 278 -1.40 -20.63 -9.68
C MET A 278 -2.56 -21.50 -9.18
N LYS A 279 -3.64 -20.90 -8.66
CA LYS A 279 -4.87 -21.64 -8.32
C LYS A 279 -5.48 -22.29 -9.56
N PHE A 280 -5.56 -21.57 -10.68
CA PHE A 280 -6.01 -22.12 -11.95
C PHE A 280 -5.12 -23.28 -12.39
N VAL A 281 -3.79 -23.09 -12.43
CA VAL A 281 -2.80 -24.11 -12.81
C VAL A 281 -2.96 -25.39 -11.98
N GLY A 282 -3.07 -25.25 -10.65
CA GLY A 282 -3.26 -26.38 -9.74
C GLY A 282 -4.56 -27.15 -9.92
N GLN A 283 -5.58 -26.53 -10.54
CA GLN A 283 -6.87 -27.15 -10.80
C GLN A 283 -6.98 -27.81 -12.17
N VAL A 284 -6.15 -27.44 -13.15
CA VAL A 284 -6.25 -27.94 -14.53
C VAL A 284 -6.28 -29.47 -14.60
N ALA A 285 -5.39 -30.15 -13.88
CA ALA A 285 -5.32 -31.61 -13.90
C ALA A 285 -6.61 -32.30 -13.40
N ASN A 286 -7.36 -31.65 -12.51
CA ASN A 286 -8.60 -32.19 -11.94
C ASN A 286 -9.80 -32.02 -12.88
N TYR A 287 -9.76 -31.03 -13.76
CA TYR A 287 -10.87 -30.66 -14.65
C TYR A 287 -10.59 -30.93 -16.13
N TYR A 288 -9.42 -31.48 -16.47
CA TYR A 288 -9.09 -31.86 -17.85
C TYR A 288 -9.91 -33.07 -18.28
N ALA A 289 -10.69 -32.91 -19.34
CA ALA A 289 -11.59 -33.93 -19.88
C ALA A 289 -11.25 -34.29 -21.35
N GLY A 290 -10.09 -33.88 -21.86
CA GLY A 290 -9.66 -34.16 -23.24
C GLY A 290 -10.45 -33.40 -24.32
N LYS A 291 -11.18 -32.35 -23.94
CA LYS A 291 -11.94 -31.51 -24.90
C LYS A 291 -10.99 -30.74 -25.82
N GLY A 292 -11.40 -30.53 -27.07
CA GLY A 292 -10.62 -29.79 -28.06
C GLY A 292 -10.24 -28.37 -27.60
N SER A 293 -11.15 -27.66 -26.93
CA SER A 293 -10.88 -26.33 -26.37
C SER A 293 -9.84 -26.35 -25.26
N GLN A 294 -9.91 -27.34 -24.35
CA GLN A 294 -8.91 -27.54 -23.29
C GLN A 294 -7.53 -27.88 -23.87
N ARG A 295 -7.46 -28.79 -24.84
CA ARG A 295 -6.22 -29.13 -25.53
C ARG A 295 -5.61 -27.92 -26.21
N ASN A 296 -6.43 -27.13 -26.90
CA ASN A 296 -6.01 -25.88 -27.54
C ASN A 296 -5.47 -24.86 -26.53
N ALA A 297 -6.15 -24.68 -25.40
CA ALA A 297 -5.70 -23.78 -24.34
C ALA A 297 -4.32 -24.16 -23.79
N LEU A 298 -4.11 -25.44 -23.46
CA LEU A 298 -2.83 -25.90 -22.94
C LEU A 298 -1.73 -25.91 -24.01
N THR A 299 -2.08 -26.18 -25.27
CA THR A 299 -1.13 -26.12 -26.40
C THR A 299 -0.60 -24.70 -26.59
N GLU A 300 -1.47 -23.68 -26.60
CA GLU A 300 -1.03 -22.28 -26.70
C GLU A 300 -0.29 -21.80 -25.45
N GLY A 301 -0.73 -22.23 -24.26
CA GLY A 301 0.00 -21.96 -23.01
C GLY A 301 1.42 -22.52 -23.07
N LEU A 302 1.59 -23.78 -23.48
CA LEU A 302 2.91 -24.39 -23.64
C LEU A 302 3.74 -23.70 -24.73
N ARG A 303 3.10 -23.30 -25.84
CA ARG A 303 3.76 -22.59 -26.93
C ARG A 303 4.41 -21.30 -26.43
N LEU A 304 3.66 -20.46 -25.74
CA LEU A 304 4.16 -19.19 -25.20
C LEU A 304 5.17 -19.42 -24.07
N TRP A 305 4.93 -20.40 -23.19
CA TRP A 305 5.84 -20.75 -22.10
C TRP A 305 7.23 -21.13 -22.62
N ARG A 306 7.29 -21.94 -23.68
CA ARG A 306 8.55 -22.37 -24.32
C ARG A 306 9.03 -21.40 -25.42
N GLN A 307 8.33 -20.29 -25.62
CA GLN A 307 8.61 -19.30 -26.67
C GLN A 307 8.71 -19.91 -28.08
N LEU A 308 7.81 -20.86 -28.36
CA LEU A 308 7.73 -21.55 -29.64
C LEU A 308 6.93 -20.73 -30.66
N ASP A 309 7.36 -20.80 -31.91
CA ASP A 309 6.83 -20.02 -33.03
C ASP A 309 5.50 -20.54 -33.61
N SER A 310 5.18 -21.82 -33.41
CA SER A 310 4.06 -22.48 -34.08
C SER A 310 3.48 -23.65 -33.26
N ARG A 311 2.28 -24.11 -33.64
CA ARG A 311 1.69 -25.33 -33.05
C ARG A 311 2.46 -26.58 -33.42
N GLN A 312 3.08 -26.60 -34.60
CA GLN A 312 3.88 -27.73 -35.06
C GLN A 312 5.14 -27.90 -34.18
N SER A 313 5.78 -26.80 -33.78
CA SER A 313 6.91 -26.85 -32.84
C SER A 313 6.47 -27.28 -31.45
N VAL A 314 5.23 -26.96 -31.01
CA VAL A 314 4.68 -27.53 -29.76
C VAL A 314 4.58 -29.05 -29.85
N LEU A 315 3.96 -29.60 -30.91
CA LEU A 315 3.80 -31.04 -31.08
C LEU A 315 5.14 -31.77 -31.12
N SER A 316 6.11 -31.21 -31.85
CA SER A 316 7.48 -31.75 -31.90
C SER A 316 8.12 -31.74 -30.50
N SER A 317 7.91 -30.66 -29.72
CA SER A 317 8.39 -30.56 -28.33
C SER A 317 7.71 -31.50 -27.33
N LEU A 318 6.61 -32.14 -27.75
CA LEU A 318 5.90 -33.20 -27.01
C LEU A 318 6.25 -34.61 -27.53
N GLY A 319 7.19 -34.72 -28.46
CA GLY A 319 7.59 -35.99 -29.07
C GLY A 319 6.62 -36.51 -30.13
N VAL A 320 5.81 -35.63 -30.72
CA VAL A 320 4.90 -35.95 -31.83
C VAL A 320 5.44 -35.37 -33.13
N GLU A 321 5.94 -36.26 -33.99
CA GLU A 321 6.50 -35.90 -35.30
C GLU A 321 5.43 -35.86 -36.40
N PRO A 322 5.59 -35.02 -37.44
CA PRO A 322 4.63 -34.95 -38.56
C PRO A 322 4.37 -36.30 -39.24
N ALA A 323 5.38 -37.17 -39.31
CA ALA A 323 5.25 -38.51 -39.87
C ALA A 323 4.29 -39.41 -39.07
N GLN A 324 4.21 -39.23 -37.75
CA GLN A 324 3.28 -39.99 -36.89
C GLN A 324 1.83 -39.54 -37.10
N LEU A 325 1.60 -38.23 -37.29
CA LEU A 325 0.28 -37.69 -37.65
C LEU A 325 -0.19 -38.23 -39.01
N GLN A 326 0.71 -38.28 -39.99
CA GLN A 326 0.39 -38.79 -41.33
C GLN A 326 0.08 -40.29 -41.29
N ALA A 327 0.85 -41.07 -40.52
CA ALA A 327 0.64 -42.51 -40.34
C ALA A 327 -0.65 -42.84 -39.54
N ALA A 328 -1.10 -41.93 -38.68
CA ALA A 328 -2.34 -42.08 -37.90
C ALA A 328 -3.60 -41.66 -38.69
N SER A 329 -3.45 -40.81 -39.71
CA SER A 329 -4.58 -40.18 -40.43
C SER A 329 -5.62 -41.16 -41.03
N GLY A 330 -5.23 -42.41 -41.31
CA GLY A 330 -6.13 -43.47 -41.80
C GLY A 330 -6.77 -44.36 -40.70
N SER A 331 -6.51 -44.12 -39.41
CA SER A 331 -7.01 -44.94 -38.30
C SER A 331 -7.50 -44.08 -37.14
N ALA A 332 -8.80 -44.17 -36.85
CA ALA A 332 -9.42 -43.49 -35.71
C ALA A 332 -8.80 -43.93 -34.37
N GLU A 333 -8.33 -45.17 -34.28
CA GLU A 333 -7.69 -45.72 -33.07
C GLU A 333 -6.30 -45.11 -32.85
N LYS A 334 -5.44 -45.11 -33.88
CA LYS A 334 -4.12 -44.47 -33.81
C LYS A 334 -4.18 -42.97 -33.54
N MET A 335 -5.17 -42.27 -34.12
CA MET A 335 -5.42 -40.86 -33.84
C MET A 335 -5.81 -40.62 -32.37
N ARG A 336 -6.58 -41.54 -31.78
CA ARG A 336 -6.98 -41.47 -30.37
C ARG A 336 -5.80 -41.74 -29.45
N GLU A 337 -4.94 -42.70 -29.77
CA GLU A 337 -3.70 -42.97 -29.02
C GLU A 337 -2.77 -41.75 -29.03
N LEU A 338 -2.56 -41.14 -30.21
CA LEU A 338 -1.72 -39.95 -30.33
C LEU A 338 -2.30 -38.74 -29.57
N ALA A 339 -3.63 -38.55 -29.63
CA ALA A 339 -4.30 -37.52 -28.84
C ALA A 339 -4.14 -37.74 -27.33
N ASN A 340 -4.24 -38.99 -26.85
CA ASN A 340 -4.02 -39.33 -25.45
C ASN A 340 -2.59 -39.05 -25.00
N GLN A 341 -1.59 -39.33 -25.85
CA GLN A 341 -0.19 -39.00 -25.58
C GLN A 341 0.01 -37.49 -25.42
N ILE A 342 -0.53 -36.70 -26.35
CA ILE A 342 -0.47 -35.22 -26.29
C ILE A 342 -1.15 -34.73 -25.01
N ASP A 343 -2.34 -35.25 -24.69
CA ASP A 343 -3.10 -34.86 -23.50
C ASP A 343 -2.32 -35.13 -22.21
N GLN A 344 -1.66 -36.29 -22.11
CA GLN A 344 -0.83 -36.64 -20.95
C GLN A 344 0.32 -35.67 -20.77
N GLU A 345 1.01 -35.30 -21.84
CA GLU A 345 2.12 -34.36 -21.77
C GLU A 345 1.67 -32.93 -21.45
N LEU A 346 0.56 -32.45 -22.02
CA LEU A 346 -0.01 -31.14 -21.72
C LEU A 346 -0.43 -31.03 -20.25
N VAL A 347 -1.08 -32.05 -19.70
CA VAL A 347 -1.43 -32.09 -18.27
C VAL A 347 -0.17 -32.17 -17.40
N SER A 348 0.84 -32.95 -17.83
CA SER A 348 2.11 -33.06 -17.12
C SER A 348 2.91 -31.75 -17.15
N PHE A 349 2.81 -30.96 -18.21
CA PHE A 349 3.33 -29.60 -18.26
C PHE A 349 2.68 -28.73 -17.18
N MET A 350 1.35 -28.68 -17.12
CA MET A 350 0.64 -27.86 -16.12
C MET A 350 0.95 -28.27 -14.68
N LYS A 351 1.18 -29.57 -14.41
CA LYS A 351 1.62 -30.05 -13.10
C LYS A 351 3.03 -29.58 -12.71
N ARG A 352 3.91 -29.33 -13.69
CA ARG A 352 5.30 -28.88 -13.47
C ARG A 352 5.40 -27.36 -13.30
N VAL A 353 4.48 -26.59 -13.89
CA VAL A 353 4.47 -25.12 -13.84
C VAL A 353 4.70 -24.55 -12.44
N PRO A 354 4.02 -24.98 -11.36
CA PRO A 354 4.21 -24.38 -10.04
C PRO A 354 5.65 -24.46 -9.49
N GLY A 355 6.41 -25.48 -9.91
CA GLY A 355 7.82 -25.62 -9.50
C GLY A 355 8.83 -24.98 -10.48
N ALA A 356 8.37 -24.54 -11.65
CA ALA A 356 9.19 -23.99 -12.72
C ALA A 356 8.92 -22.49 -12.99
N TYR A 357 7.87 -21.93 -12.39
CA TYR A 357 7.51 -20.52 -12.51
C TYR A 357 8.53 -19.64 -11.78
N GLN A 358 9.02 -18.60 -12.46
CA GLN A 358 10.04 -17.65 -11.99
C GLN A 358 9.59 -16.20 -12.16
N ASP A 359 8.28 -15.96 -12.23
CA ASP A 359 7.67 -14.64 -12.33
C ASP A 359 8.03 -13.84 -13.62
N GLU A 360 8.63 -14.52 -14.62
CA GLU A 360 8.98 -13.93 -15.90
C GLU A 360 7.74 -13.56 -16.73
N GLU A 361 7.79 -12.42 -17.44
CA GLU A 361 6.67 -11.88 -18.20
C GLU A 361 6.08 -12.89 -19.20
N HIS A 362 6.92 -13.55 -19.99
CA HIS A 362 6.47 -14.54 -20.98
C HIS A 362 5.81 -15.77 -20.34
N GLN A 363 6.23 -16.17 -19.14
CA GLN A 363 5.60 -17.24 -18.38
C GLN A 363 4.21 -16.81 -17.92
N ARG A 364 4.08 -15.61 -17.36
CA ARG A 364 2.79 -15.07 -16.92
C ARG A 364 1.81 -14.92 -18.08
N GLU A 365 2.24 -14.33 -19.19
CA GLU A 365 1.42 -14.18 -20.40
C GLU A 365 0.98 -15.53 -20.98
N SER A 366 1.86 -16.54 -20.92
CA SER A 366 1.50 -17.89 -21.34
C SER A 366 0.34 -18.47 -20.53
N LEU A 367 0.34 -18.24 -19.22
CA LEU A 367 -0.69 -18.75 -18.31
C LEU A 367 -1.98 -17.93 -18.40
N ILE A 368 -1.89 -16.61 -18.57
CA ILE A 368 -3.06 -15.75 -18.87
C ILE A 368 -3.71 -16.20 -20.17
N ARG A 369 -2.93 -16.49 -21.22
CA ARG A 369 -3.45 -17.01 -22.49
C ARG A 369 -4.09 -18.40 -22.33
N ALA A 370 -3.50 -19.27 -21.50
CA ALA A 370 -4.10 -20.56 -21.18
C ALA A 370 -5.46 -20.38 -20.48
N VAL A 371 -5.57 -19.48 -19.50
CA VAL A 371 -6.84 -19.15 -18.82
C VAL A 371 -7.85 -18.61 -19.81
N GLN A 372 -7.46 -17.66 -20.66
CA GLN A 372 -8.32 -17.06 -21.68
C GLN A 372 -9.00 -18.14 -22.52
N LEU A 373 -8.20 -19.02 -23.12
CA LEU A 373 -8.70 -20.06 -24.02
C LEU A 373 -9.46 -21.16 -23.25
N TRP A 374 -9.03 -21.49 -22.04
CA TRP A 374 -9.68 -22.50 -21.20
C TRP A 374 -11.09 -22.07 -20.79
N ARG A 375 -11.27 -20.77 -20.50
CA ARG A 375 -12.55 -20.17 -20.12
C ARG A 375 -13.35 -19.64 -21.31
N GLU A 376 -12.86 -19.85 -22.53
CA GLU A 376 -13.50 -19.38 -23.77
C GLU A 376 -13.75 -17.86 -23.79
N LEU A 377 -12.79 -17.10 -23.24
CA LEU A 377 -12.86 -15.65 -23.15
C LEU A 377 -12.38 -14.98 -24.46
N PRO A 378 -13.07 -13.93 -24.92
CA PRO A 378 -12.86 -13.34 -26.24
C PRO A 378 -11.50 -12.65 -26.38
N ASN A 379 -10.94 -12.09 -25.30
CA ASN A 379 -9.68 -11.35 -25.33
C ASN A 379 -8.90 -11.47 -24.01
N ARG A 380 -7.67 -10.94 -24.02
CA ARG A 380 -6.73 -10.98 -22.89
C ARG A 380 -7.29 -10.20 -21.69
N GLU A 381 -7.92 -9.07 -21.95
CA GLU A 381 -8.48 -8.19 -20.93
C GLU A 381 -9.55 -8.91 -20.10
N GLN A 382 -10.42 -9.69 -20.75
CA GLN A 382 -11.41 -10.50 -20.03
C GLN A 382 -10.77 -11.66 -19.25
N ALA A 383 -9.66 -12.22 -19.72
CA ALA A 383 -8.92 -13.23 -18.96
C ALA A 383 -8.32 -12.65 -17.69
N ILE A 384 -7.74 -11.46 -17.77
CA ILE A 384 -7.25 -10.72 -16.61
C ILE A 384 -8.39 -10.37 -15.66
N ALA A 385 -9.51 -9.83 -16.15
CA ALA A 385 -10.68 -9.56 -15.31
C ALA A 385 -11.21 -10.82 -14.61
N SER A 386 -11.20 -11.96 -15.31
CA SER A 386 -11.60 -13.25 -14.76
C SER A 386 -10.62 -13.76 -13.68
N LEU A 387 -9.32 -13.56 -13.86
CA LEU A 387 -8.30 -13.86 -12.84
C LEU A 387 -8.36 -12.91 -11.65
N THR A 388 -8.67 -11.64 -11.89
CA THR A 388 -8.91 -10.65 -10.85
C THR A 388 -10.10 -11.06 -9.98
N GLU A 389 -11.18 -11.58 -10.56
CA GLU A 389 -12.31 -12.13 -9.80
C GLU A 389 -11.92 -13.38 -9.00
N ASP A 390 -11.10 -14.27 -9.55
CA ASP A 390 -10.56 -15.39 -8.78
C ASP A 390 -9.68 -14.92 -7.62
N LEU A 391 -8.85 -13.89 -7.85
CA LEU A 391 -7.99 -13.30 -6.84
C LEU A 391 -8.83 -12.69 -5.72
N LYS A 392 -9.88 -11.92 -6.07
CA LYS A 392 -10.86 -11.41 -5.10
C LYS A 392 -11.45 -12.54 -4.27
N ARG A 393 -11.84 -13.66 -4.88
CA ARG A 393 -12.32 -14.84 -4.14
C ARG A 393 -11.25 -15.48 -3.27
N ILE A 394 -9.99 -15.56 -3.71
CA ILE A 394 -8.88 -16.07 -2.88
C ILE A 394 -8.66 -15.19 -1.66
N ILE A 395 -8.79 -13.87 -1.82
CA ILE A 395 -8.61 -12.88 -0.74
C ILE A 395 -9.83 -12.87 0.19
N VAL A 396 -11.05 -13.01 -0.35
CA VAL A 396 -12.33 -12.94 0.38
C VAL A 396 -12.76 -14.29 0.99
N GLU A 397 -12.32 -15.44 0.46
CA GLU A 397 -12.59 -16.77 1.03
C GLU A 397 -11.47 -17.22 1.99
N PRO A 398 -11.53 -16.92 3.30
CA PRO A 398 -10.82 -17.76 4.26
C PRO A 398 -11.41 -19.18 4.22
N PRO A 399 -10.66 -20.22 4.62
CA PRO A 399 -11.20 -21.58 4.66
C PRO A 399 -12.51 -21.61 5.45
N LYS A 400 -13.59 -22.07 4.81
CA LYS A 400 -14.96 -22.05 5.36
C LYS A 400 -15.00 -22.57 6.80
N LYS A 401 -15.20 -21.66 7.75
CA LYS A 401 -15.90 -21.96 9.01
C LYS A 401 -17.29 -21.35 8.90
N VAL A 402 -18.30 -22.21 9.05
CA VAL A 402 -19.70 -21.80 9.15
C VAL A 402 -19.83 -20.87 10.34
N VAL A 403 -20.26 -19.62 10.12
CA VAL A 403 -20.65 -18.68 11.16
C VAL A 403 -21.98 -18.06 10.72
N GLU A 404 -22.98 -18.16 11.59
CA GLU A 404 -24.33 -17.63 11.41
C GLU A 404 -24.34 -16.09 11.31
N PRO A 405 -25.35 -15.48 10.64
CA PRO A 405 -25.37 -14.05 10.37
C PRO A 405 -25.59 -13.23 11.66
N VAL A 406 -24.69 -12.28 11.93
CA VAL A 406 -24.82 -11.29 13.01
C VAL A 406 -25.38 -9.99 12.43
N GLN A 407 -26.36 -9.41 13.12
CA GLN A 407 -27.03 -8.15 12.76
C GLN A 407 -26.09 -6.93 12.83
N PRO A 408 -26.38 -5.84 12.07
CA PRO A 408 -25.50 -4.68 11.99
C PRO A 408 -25.32 -3.96 13.33
N ILE A 409 -24.07 -3.75 13.72
CA ILE A 409 -23.68 -3.02 14.94
C ILE A 409 -23.40 -1.56 14.57
N THR A 410 -24.03 -0.63 15.29
CA THR A 410 -23.72 0.79 15.30
C THR A 410 -22.26 1.01 15.71
N VAL A 411 -21.43 1.59 14.85
CA VAL A 411 -20.00 1.85 15.14
C VAL A 411 -19.87 2.98 16.15
N VAL A 412 -19.78 2.63 17.42
CA VAL A 412 -19.20 3.49 18.45
C VAL A 412 -17.69 3.28 18.37
N VAL A 413 -16.93 4.26 17.89
CA VAL A 413 -15.45 4.19 17.93
C VAL A 413 -15.02 4.02 19.39
N PRO A 414 -14.48 2.85 19.80
CA PRO A 414 -14.14 2.63 21.20
C PRO A 414 -12.97 3.54 21.57
N ARG A 415 -13.17 4.42 22.57
CA ARG A 415 -12.07 5.22 23.11
C ARG A 415 -11.04 4.31 23.78
N ARG A 416 -9.74 4.53 23.52
CA ARG A 416 -8.66 3.77 24.17
C ARG A 416 -8.83 3.84 25.69
N PRO A 417 -8.87 2.70 26.40
CA PRO A 417 -8.99 2.72 27.85
C PRO A 417 -7.73 3.37 28.45
N SER A 418 -7.91 4.14 29.53
CA SER A 418 -6.80 4.76 30.27
C SER A 418 -5.81 3.73 30.82
N ARG A 419 -6.24 2.47 30.97
CA ARG A 419 -5.39 1.33 31.34
C ARG A 419 -5.84 0.04 30.66
N TRP A 420 -4.86 -0.72 30.18
CA TRP A 420 -5.07 -2.10 29.74
C TRP A 420 -5.15 -3.04 30.94
N THR A 421 -6.26 -3.75 31.05
CA THR A 421 -6.48 -4.88 31.96
C THR A 421 -6.92 -6.08 31.14
N VAL A 422 -6.91 -7.29 31.72
CA VAL A 422 -7.40 -8.49 31.01
C VAL A 422 -8.82 -8.27 30.44
N ALA A 423 -9.68 -7.56 31.19
CA ALA A 423 -11.04 -7.24 30.76
C ALA A 423 -11.06 -6.22 29.62
N THR A 424 -10.28 -5.13 29.71
CA THR A 424 -10.28 -4.11 28.64
C THR A 424 -9.59 -4.60 27.37
N VAL A 425 -8.58 -5.48 27.48
CA VAL A 425 -8.01 -6.19 26.32
C VAL A 425 -9.09 -7.03 25.64
N ARG A 426 -9.86 -7.82 26.40
CA ARG A 426 -10.94 -8.66 25.85
C ARG A 426 -11.98 -7.84 25.08
N ALA A 427 -12.31 -6.66 25.60
CA ALA A 427 -13.30 -5.77 24.99
C ALA A 427 -12.79 -4.98 23.78
N ASN A 428 -11.46 -4.92 23.54
CA ASN A 428 -10.85 -4.00 22.57
C ASN A 428 -9.73 -4.67 21.75
N LEU A 429 -9.96 -5.88 21.24
CA LEU A 429 -8.93 -6.64 20.53
C LEU A 429 -8.37 -5.90 19.31
N SER A 430 -9.19 -5.19 18.55
CA SER A 430 -8.75 -4.49 17.33
C SER A 430 -7.90 -3.24 17.61
N MET A 431 -7.78 -2.79 18.86
CA MET A 431 -7.00 -1.60 19.20
C MET A 431 -5.51 -1.89 19.26
N SER A 432 -4.70 -0.91 18.88
CA SER A 432 -3.25 -0.98 19.07
C SER A 432 -2.86 -1.05 20.55
N ILE A 433 -1.86 -1.88 20.86
CA ILE A 433 -1.39 -2.14 22.23
C ILE A 433 -0.79 -0.87 22.84
N ILE A 434 -0.01 -0.13 22.05
CA ILE A 434 0.60 1.15 22.42
C ILE A 434 0.00 2.28 21.58
N PRO A 435 -0.01 3.54 22.08
CA PRO A 435 -0.39 4.70 21.29
C PRO A 435 0.35 4.76 19.95
N ASN A 436 -0.39 4.97 18.86
CA ASN A 436 0.11 5.03 17.49
C ASN A 436 0.97 3.82 17.06
N GLY A 437 0.85 2.68 17.75
CA GLY A 437 1.59 1.47 17.41
C GLY A 437 0.92 0.63 16.32
N SER A 438 1.73 -0.10 15.57
CA SER A 438 1.28 -0.98 14.48
C SER A 438 0.80 -2.36 14.94
N PHE A 439 1.00 -2.70 16.22
CA PHE A 439 0.61 -4.01 16.78
C PHE A 439 -0.69 -3.93 17.59
N THR A 440 -1.62 -4.83 17.32
CA THR A 440 -2.94 -4.89 17.95
C THR A 440 -3.06 -6.01 18.98
N TRP A 441 -4.01 -5.88 19.90
CA TRP A 441 -4.35 -6.96 20.83
C TRP A 441 -4.88 -8.21 20.11
N LEU A 442 -5.50 -8.04 18.95
CA LEU A 442 -6.03 -9.12 18.13
C LEU A 442 -4.90 -10.03 17.65
N GLU A 443 -3.82 -9.45 17.13
CA GLU A 443 -2.63 -10.19 16.71
C GLU A 443 -1.92 -10.83 17.90
N ALA A 444 -1.71 -10.06 18.98
CA ALA A 444 -0.97 -10.53 20.14
C ALA A 444 -1.68 -11.63 20.95
N THR A 445 -3.01 -11.73 20.82
CA THR A 445 -3.84 -12.78 21.45
C THR A 445 -4.29 -13.86 20.46
N HIS A 446 -3.77 -13.86 19.23
CA HIS A 446 -4.11 -14.82 18.19
C HIS A 446 -5.64 -14.90 17.94
N GLY A 447 -6.24 -13.74 17.64
CA GLY A 447 -7.67 -13.58 17.42
C GLY A 447 -8.51 -13.74 18.69
N GLY A 448 -7.99 -13.35 19.86
CA GLY A 448 -8.67 -13.50 21.15
C GLY A 448 -8.62 -14.91 21.76
N LYS A 449 -8.01 -15.89 21.08
CA LYS A 449 -7.93 -17.29 21.57
C LYS A 449 -6.90 -17.48 22.68
N ARG A 450 -5.91 -16.60 22.77
CA ARG A 450 -4.79 -16.66 23.71
C ARG A 450 -4.82 -15.41 24.58
N MET A 451 -5.83 -15.30 25.43
CA MET A 451 -5.96 -14.15 26.33
C MET A 451 -4.89 -14.19 27.43
N PRO A 452 -4.27 -13.05 27.78
CA PRO A 452 -3.38 -12.97 28.93
C PRO A 452 -4.16 -13.35 30.21
N PRO A 453 -3.60 -14.19 31.08
CA PRO A 453 -4.31 -14.74 32.24
C PRO A 453 -4.35 -13.77 33.42
N ASN A 454 -3.45 -12.78 33.44
CA ASN A 454 -3.28 -11.83 34.53
C ASN A 454 -2.67 -10.52 34.03
N GLN A 455 -2.69 -9.50 34.91
CA GLN A 455 -2.15 -8.17 34.61
C GLN A 455 -0.64 -8.20 34.31
N THR A 456 0.13 -9.04 35.00
CA THR A 456 1.57 -9.15 34.76
C THR A 456 1.89 -9.53 33.32
N THR A 457 1.09 -10.41 32.72
CA THR A 457 1.22 -10.80 31.31
C THR A 457 0.80 -9.66 30.38
N VAL A 458 -0.28 -8.94 30.70
CA VAL A 458 -0.70 -7.73 29.96
C VAL A 458 0.43 -6.70 29.94
N ASP A 459 1.02 -6.41 31.10
CA ASP A 459 2.11 -5.45 31.23
C ASP A 459 3.37 -5.91 30.46
N ALA A 460 3.63 -7.22 30.44
CA ALA A 460 4.73 -7.81 29.69
C ALA A 460 4.55 -7.67 28.18
N MET A 461 3.33 -7.92 27.68
CA MET A 461 2.96 -7.70 26.28
C MET A 461 3.10 -6.23 25.90
N ILE A 462 2.67 -5.29 26.76
CA ILE A 462 2.85 -3.85 26.50
C ILE A 462 4.34 -3.48 26.42
N ARG A 463 5.18 -4.03 27.29
CA ARG A 463 6.63 -3.76 27.26
C ARG A 463 7.28 -4.23 25.96
N ILE A 464 7.04 -5.48 25.55
CA ILE A 464 7.60 -5.98 24.30
C ILE A 464 7.00 -5.27 23.09
N ALA A 465 5.72 -4.83 23.13
CA ALA A 465 5.12 -4.06 22.05
C ALA A 465 5.86 -2.73 21.78
N LYS A 466 6.32 -2.04 22.83
CA LYS A 466 7.14 -0.80 22.70
C LYS A 466 8.47 -1.08 22.00
N LEU A 467 9.15 -2.16 22.38
CA LEU A 467 10.43 -2.55 21.78
C LEU A 467 10.23 -3.07 20.35
N ALA A 468 9.17 -3.84 20.11
CA ALA A 468 8.83 -4.38 18.81
C ALA A 468 8.47 -3.28 17.81
N GLN A 469 7.84 -2.19 18.26
CA GLN A 469 7.63 -1.02 17.41
C GLN A 469 8.97 -0.46 16.94
N GLN A 470 9.92 -0.25 17.86
CA GLN A 470 11.26 0.23 17.50
C GLN A 470 12.02 -0.76 16.59
N ALA A 471 11.81 -2.07 16.75
CA ALA A 471 12.35 -3.06 15.79
C ALA A 471 11.68 -2.94 14.42
N ARG A 472 10.36 -2.77 14.35
CA ARG A 472 9.61 -2.56 13.11
C ARG A 472 10.13 -1.33 12.37
N ASP A 473 10.29 -0.22 13.10
CA ASP A 473 10.77 1.05 12.55
C ASP A 473 12.19 0.88 11.98
N ARG A 474 13.08 0.17 12.68
CA ARG A 474 14.44 -0.14 12.21
C ARG A 474 14.50 -1.09 11.00
N LEU A 475 13.54 -2.01 10.90
CA LEU A 475 13.43 -2.90 9.76
C LEU A 475 12.83 -2.19 8.53
N GLY A 476 12.17 -1.04 8.72
CA GLY A 476 11.51 -0.26 7.66
C GLY A 476 10.38 -1.00 6.96
N ARG A 477 9.87 -2.10 7.55
CA ARG A 477 8.94 -3.04 6.90
C ARG A 477 7.94 -3.61 7.89
N SER A 478 6.83 -4.14 7.36
CA SER A 478 5.79 -4.72 8.19
C SER A 478 6.24 -6.03 8.86
N MET A 479 6.12 -6.10 10.19
CA MET A 479 6.31 -7.31 10.98
C MET A 479 4.99 -8.09 11.10
N ILE A 480 4.90 -9.23 10.42
CA ILE A 480 3.74 -10.13 10.48
C ILE A 480 3.91 -11.06 11.69
N VAL A 481 3.11 -10.84 12.74
CA VAL A 481 3.18 -11.63 13.97
C VAL A 481 2.64 -13.04 13.74
N THR A 482 3.47 -14.06 13.93
CA THR A 482 3.08 -15.47 13.84
C THR A 482 2.72 -16.04 15.21
N SER A 483 3.42 -15.58 16.27
CA SER A 483 3.10 -15.94 17.64
C SER A 483 3.55 -14.85 18.61
N TRP A 484 2.74 -14.60 19.64
CA TRP A 484 3.07 -13.72 20.75
C TRP A 484 2.83 -14.45 22.07
N TYR A 485 1.79 -14.13 22.85
CA TYR A 485 1.51 -14.88 24.07
C TYR A 485 1.07 -16.32 23.76
N ARG A 486 1.69 -17.30 24.43
CA ARG A 486 1.35 -18.72 24.32
C ARG A 486 0.94 -19.25 25.70
N PRO A 487 -0.33 -19.67 25.88
CA PRO A 487 -0.71 -20.42 27.07
C PRO A 487 0.17 -21.66 27.26
N PRO A 488 0.46 -22.11 28.50
CA PRO A 488 1.37 -23.22 28.75
C PRO A 488 1.04 -24.50 27.96
N ALA A 489 -0.25 -24.82 27.80
CA ALA A 489 -0.70 -25.95 26.99
C ALA A 489 -0.35 -25.81 25.50
N VAL A 490 -0.54 -24.61 24.92
CA VAL A 490 -0.18 -24.32 23.53
C VAL A 490 1.33 -24.36 23.35
N ASN A 491 2.10 -23.78 24.30
CA ASN A 491 3.56 -23.82 24.24
C ASN A 491 4.09 -25.27 24.24
N ARG A 492 3.52 -26.15 25.07
CA ARG A 492 3.86 -27.57 25.10
C ARG A 492 3.54 -28.29 23.79
N ALA A 493 2.35 -28.02 23.23
CA ALA A 493 1.90 -28.64 21.98
C ALA A 493 2.80 -28.31 20.78
N VAL A 494 3.38 -27.10 20.75
CA VAL A 494 4.31 -26.67 19.69
C VAL A 494 5.78 -27.01 20.00
N GLY A 495 6.04 -27.83 21.03
CA GLY A 495 7.41 -28.20 21.43
C GLY A 495 8.24 -27.05 22.00
N GLY A 496 7.59 -26.01 22.53
CA GLY A 496 8.25 -24.86 23.12
C GLY A 496 8.99 -25.18 24.42
N ALA A 497 10.07 -24.45 24.70
CA ALA A 497 10.83 -24.59 25.94
C ALA A 497 9.96 -24.34 27.19
N ILE A 498 10.25 -25.04 28.28
CA ILE A 498 9.50 -24.95 29.55
C ILE A 498 9.46 -23.50 30.08
N ASN A 499 10.59 -22.79 29.98
CA ASN A 499 10.74 -21.40 30.42
C ASN A 499 10.66 -20.41 29.25
N SER A 500 9.82 -20.70 28.24
CA SER A 500 9.64 -19.85 27.07
C SER A 500 9.11 -18.46 27.44
N ARG A 501 9.72 -17.42 26.87
CA ARG A 501 9.30 -16.02 27.03
C ARG A 501 7.88 -15.77 26.47
N HIS A 502 7.43 -16.59 25.51
CA HIS A 502 6.04 -16.55 25.04
C HIS A 502 5.01 -16.87 26.13
N ILE A 503 5.37 -17.67 27.15
CA ILE A 503 4.48 -17.96 28.29
C ILE A 503 4.37 -16.75 29.23
N VAL A 504 5.39 -15.90 29.28
CA VAL A 504 5.39 -14.67 30.07
C VAL A 504 4.69 -13.52 29.33
N GLY A 505 4.57 -13.63 28.00
CA GLY A 505 3.93 -12.64 27.13
C GLY A 505 4.90 -11.60 26.55
N ASP A 506 6.19 -11.74 26.78
CA ASP A 506 7.20 -10.76 26.37
C ASP A 506 8.07 -11.21 25.18
N ALA A 507 7.56 -12.12 24.36
CA ALA A 507 8.21 -12.59 23.14
C ALA A 507 7.29 -12.58 21.93
N ILE A 508 7.88 -12.36 20.76
CA ILE A 508 7.22 -12.29 19.46
C ILE A 508 8.04 -13.11 18.46
N ASP A 509 7.35 -14.02 17.79
CA ASP A 509 7.83 -14.66 16.57
C ASP A 509 7.12 -13.99 15.39
N PHE A 510 7.88 -13.59 14.39
CA PHE A 510 7.36 -12.83 13.26
C PHE A 510 8.13 -13.12 11.98
N VAL A 511 7.50 -12.79 10.85
CA VAL A 511 8.12 -12.78 9.54
C VAL A 511 8.03 -11.38 8.95
N VAL A 512 8.95 -11.04 8.06
CA VAL A 512 8.97 -9.77 7.32
C VAL A 512 9.09 -10.09 5.85
N ASN A 513 8.17 -9.58 5.02
CA ASN A 513 8.18 -9.86 3.60
C ASN A 513 9.49 -9.36 2.96
N GLY A 514 10.15 -10.27 2.25
CA GLY A 514 11.44 -10.00 1.60
C GLY A 514 12.67 -10.10 2.51
N LEU A 515 12.54 -10.43 3.80
CA LEU A 515 13.69 -10.64 4.70
C LEU A 515 13.74 -12.07 5.25
N SER A 516 14.92 -12.68 5.16
CA SER A 516 15.24 -13.91 5.89
C SER A 516 15.40 -13.63 7.39
N GLY A 517 15.24 -14.67 8.21
CA GLY A 517 15.50 -14.63 9.64
C GLY A 517 16.95 -14.26 9.97
N ASN A 518 17.90 -14.50 9.05
CA ASN A 518 19.27 -14.01 9.18
C ASN A 518 19.36 -12.49 9.00
N GLN A 519 18.70 -11.92 7.98
CA GLN A 519 18.67 -10.48 7.76
C GLN A 519 18.00 -9.78 8.95
N ILE A 520 16.83 -10.28 9.39
CA ILE A 520 16.14 -9.76 10.58
C ILE A 520 17.07 -9.79 11.80
N TYR A 521 17.74 -10.92 12.03
CA TYR A 521 18.64 -11.08 13.16
C TYR A 521 19.81 -10.08 13.11
N TRP A 522 20.50 -9.95 11.97
CA TRP A 522 21.66 -9.08 11.87
C TRP A 522 21.30 -7.59 11.91
N THR A 523 20.14 -7.21 11.37
CA THR A 523 19.63 -5.83 11.46
C THR A 523 19.34 -5.44 12.90
N LEU A 524 18.74 -6.35 13.68
CA LEU A 524 18.31 -6.04 15.05
C LEU A 524 19.40 -6.29 16.11
N ASP A 525 20.35 -7.20 15.87
CA ASP A 525 21.35 -7.62 16.86
C ASP A 525 22.08 -6.44 17.54
N PRO A 526 22.65 -5.45 16.82
CA PRO A 526 23.43 -4.39 17.46
C PRO A 526 22.64 -3.65 18.56
N TRP A 527 21.35 -3.42 18.32
CA TRP A 527 20.50 -2.59 19.16
C TRP A 527 19.62 -3.38 20.14
N TRP A 528 19.18 -4.58 19.79
CA TRP A 528 18.12 -5.28 20.53
C TRP A 528 18.56 -5.65 21.96
N PRO A 529 17.87 -5.13 23.01
CA PRO A 529 18.34 -5.27 24.39
C PRO A 529 18.04 -6.64 25.02
N GLY A 530 17.03 -7.36 24.51
CA GLY A 530 16.59 -8.65 25.05
C GLY A 530 17.08 -9.85 24.23
N GLY A 531 16.27 -10.90 24.14
CA GLY A 531 16.60 -12.09 23.35
C GLY A 531 16.32 -11.92 21.86
N LEU A 532 17.21 -12.44 21.02
CA LEU A 532 17.07 -12.46 19.56
C LEU A 532 17.44 -13.86 19.04
N GLY A 533 16.52 -14.47 18.29
CA GLY A 533 16.64 -15.83 17.80
C GLY A 533 16.38 -15.95 16.30
N ARG A 534 17.04 -16.94 15.69
CA ARG A 534 16.82 -17.34 14.29
C ARG A 534 16.82 -18.86 14.18
N TYR A 535 16.16 -19.39 13.15
CA TYR A 535 15.90 -20.83 13.04
C TYR A 535 16.31 -21.39 11.68
N ARG A 536 16.99 -22.53 11.66
CA ARG A 536 17.38 -23.24 10.43
C ARG A 536 16.16 -23.83 9.72
N SER A 537 15.27 -24.44 10.49
CA SER A 537 14.04 -25.07 9.96
C SER A 537 12.97 -24.07 9.56
N PHE A 538 13.10 -22.81 10.00
CA PHE A 538 12.19 -21.71 9.65
C PHE A 538 13.02 -20.50 9.20
N PRO A 539 13.55 -20.53 7.95
CA PRO A 539 14.59 -19.61 7.51
C PRO A 539 14.17 -18.15 7.46
N ASN A 540 12.86 -17.86 7.48
CA ASN A 540 12.29 -16.51 7.44
C ASN A 540 11.77 -16.04 8.81
N LEU A 541 11.83 -16.89 9.84
CA LEU A 541 11.29 -16.58 11.16
C LEU A 541 12.31 -15.81 12.00
N GLY A 542 11.92 -14.62 12.44
CA GLY A 542 12.60 -13.86 13.49
C GLY A 542 11.95 -14.10 14.84
N HIS A 543 12.76 -14.19 15.89
CA HIS A 543 12.30 -14.19 17.27
C HIS A 543 12.90 -13.01 18.03
N ILE A 544 12.05 -12.28 18.76
CA ILE A 544 12.46 -11.25 19.72
C ILE A 544 11.79 -11.48 21.07
N ASP A 545 12.51 -11.18 22.15
CA ASP A 545 11.92 -11.09 23.49
C ASP A 545 12.53 -9.95 24.32
N ALA A 546 11.81 -9.53 25.38
CA ALA A 546 12.15 -8.41 26.24
C ALA A 546 12.73 -8.84 27.60
N ARG A 547 13.44 -9.97 27.66
CA ARG A 547 14.16 -10.36 28.88
C ARG A 547 15.19 -9.29 29.25
N SER A 548 15.57 -9.22 30.54
CA SER A 548 16.43 -8.18 31.09
C SER A 548 17.91 -8.25 30.69
N TYR A 549 18.29 -9.17 29.80
CA TYR A 549 19.66 -9.36 29.35
C TYR A 549 19.70 -9.79 27.88
N ARG A 550 20.80 -9.50 27.19
CA ARG A 550 20.99 -9.91 25.79
C ARG A 550 21.16 -11.42 25.71
N ALA A 551 20.31 -12.08 24.92
CA ALA A 551 20.44 -13.49 24.59
C ALA A 551 20.40 -13.68 23.08
N ARG A 552 21.25 -14.57 22.55
CA ARG A 552 21.43 -14.80 21.10
C ARG A 552 21.50 -16.28 20.81
N TRP A 553 20.67 -16.77 19.91
CA TRP A 553 20.69 -18.19 19.54
C TRP A 553 20.33 -18.43 18.08
N ARG A 554 20.77 -19.60 17.61
CA ARG A 554 20.40 -20.18 16.32
C ARG A 554 19.98 -21.62 16.58
N ASN A 555 18.72 -21.94 16.33
CA ASN A 555 18.18 -23.30 16.50
C ASN A 555 17.89 -23.98 15.17
#